data_AF-A0A958XGS8-F1
#
_entry.id   AF-A0A958XGS8-F1
#
_cell.length_a   1.000
_cell.length_b   1.000
_cell.length_c   1.000
_cell.angle_alpha   90.00
_cell.angle_beta   90.00
_cell.angle_gamma   90.00
#
_symmetry.space_group_name_H-M   'P 1'
#
loop_
_entity.id
_entity.type
_entity.pdbx_description
1 polymer ?
#
loop_
_entity_poly.entity_id
_entity_poly.type
_entity_poly.pdbx_seq_one_letter_code
_entity_poly.pdbx_strand_id
1 'polypeptide(L)'
;QGHPATHEGLPGIRVASGSLGQGISVAIGAALAKRLDGDTRWVFCLTGDGELQEGQCWEAILFAAHHKVDNLVVTVDWNGQQIDGANDDVISLGNLPAKWKAFGWDVLILEEGNNLEKVIAMLRRAKRRCGKGKPVVILMKTEMGYGVDFMQGTHAWHGKAPNEEQFAKAMAQLPETSLGDY
;
A
#
# COMPACT_ATOMS: atom_id res chain seq x y z
N GLN A 1 -5.59 13.67 15.40
CA GLN A 1 -6.28 13.20 14.17
C GLN A 1 -6.07 11.69 14.02
N GLY A 2 -7.06 10.95 13.49
CA GLY A 2 -6.93 9.50 13.22
C GLY A 2 -6.23 9.16 11.90
N HIS A 3 -6.19 10.12 10.97
CA HIS A 3 -5.48 10.02 9.70
C HIS A 3 -4.30 11.01 9.65
N PRO A 4 -3.20 10.71 8.94
CA PRO A 4 -2.11 11.65 8.73
C PRO A 4 -2.59 13.00 8.17
N ALA A 5 -2.23 14.09 8.84
CA ALA A 5 -2.60 15.45 8.47
C ALA A 5 -1.42 16.40 8.66
N THR A 6 -1.32 17.41 7.80
CA THR A 6 -0.26 18.43 7.86
C THR A 6 -0.48 19.46 8.96
N HIS A 7 -1.71 19.62 9.46
CA HIS A 7 -2.10 20.62 10.45
C HIS A 7 -1.31 20.49 11.77
N GLU A 8 -1.00 19.27 12.18
CA GLU A 8 -0.29 18.97 13.44
C GLU A 8 1.23 19.16 13.33
N GLY A 9 1.76 19.49 12.14
CA GLY A 9 3.19 19.75 11.95
C GLY A 9 4.11 18.55 12.19
N LEU A 10 3.57 17.32 12.20
CA LEU A 10 4.34 16.10 12.46
C LEU A 10 5.47 15.91 11.43
N PRO A 11 6.72 15.71 11.87
CA PRO A 11 7.84 15.51 10.96
C PRO A 11 7.61 14.34 10.00
N GLY A 12 7.85 14.57 8.70
CA GLY A 12 7.68 13.56 7.67
C GLY A 12 6.29 13.52 7.01
N ILE A 13 5.26 14.08 7.62
CA ILE A 13 3.92 14.17 7.01
C ILE A 13 3.82 15.44 6.16
N ARG A 14 3.67 15.27 4.85
CA ARG A 14 3.59 16.37 3.87
C ARG A 14 2.27 16.42 3.11
N VAL A 15 1.42 15.42 3.30
CA VAL A 15 0.17 15.22 2.58
C VAL A 15 -0.87 14.75 3.60
N ALA A 16 -2.06 15.36 3.56
CA ALA A 16 -3.19 14.83 4.30
C ALA A 16 -3.74 13.60 3.57
N SER A 17 -4.04 12.53 4.30
CA SER A 17 -4.61 11.29 3.75
C SER A 17 -5.85 10.87 4.53
N GLY A 18 -6.49 9.77 4.12
CA GLY A 18 -7.70 9.22 4.76
C GLY A 18 -8.89 9.13 3.83
N SER A 19 -9.02 10.07 2.88
CA SER A 19 -9.91 9.86 1.72
C SER A 19 -9.22 8.90 0.77
N LEU A 20 -9.78 7.69 0.65
CA LEU A 20 -9.29 6.65 -0.23
C LEU A 20 -9.17 7.15 -1.68
N GLY A 21 -8.17 6.63 -2.39
CA GLY A 21 -7.87 6.88 -3.80
C GLY A 21 -6.92 8.05 -4.06
N GLN A 22 -6.94 9.07 -3.20
CA GLN A 22 -6.18 10.31 -3.44
C GLN A 22 -4.67 10.12 -3.33
N GLY A 23 -4.22 9.16 -2.52
CA GLY A 23 -2.80 8.92 -2.24
C GLY A 23 -1.96 8.64 -3.50
N ILE A 24 -2.49 7.83 -4.42
CA ILE A 24 -1.80 7.48 -5.68
C ILE A 24 -1.62 8.74 -6.55
N SER A 25 -2.66 9.56 -6.68
CA SER A 25 -2.60 10.82 -7.45
C SER A 25 -1.56 11.78 -6.89
N VAL A 26 -1.51 11.94 -5.57
CA VAL A 26 -0.51 12.81 -4.93
C VAL A 26 0.90 12.26 -5.12
N ALA A 27 1.09 10.94 -5.01
CA ALA A 27 2.38 10.30 -5.24
C ALA A 27 2.88 10.49 -6.68
N ILE A 28 2.00 10.42 -7.67
CA ILE A 28 2.32 10.71 -9.06
C ILE A 28 2.75 12.18 -9.23
N GLY A 29 2.01 13.12 -8.64
CA GLY A 29 2.36 14.54 -8.66
C GLY A 29 3.75 14.79 -8.05
N ALA A 30 4.05 14.17 -6.91
CA ALA A 30 5.37 14.26 -6.28
C ALA A 30 6.48 13.66 -7.16
N ALA A 31 6.21 12.53 -7.82
CA ALA A 31 7.17 11.90 -8.73
C ALA A 31 7.47 12.78 -9.95
N LEU A 32 6.45 13.42 -10.51
CA LEU A 32 6.60 14.38 -11.61
C LEU A 32 7.38 15.63 -11.19
N ALA A 33 7.07 16.20 -10.03
CA ALA A 33 7.79 17.36 -9.50
C ALA A 33 9.28 17.05 -9.33
N LYS A 34 9.62 15.91 -8.71
CA LYS A 34 11.01 15.45 -8.59
C LYS A 34 11.72 15.36 -9.93
N ARG A 35 11.04 14.82 -10.95
CA ARG A 35 11.61 14.71 -12.31
C ARG A 35 11.90 16.08 -12.91
N LEU A 36 11.01 17.06 -12.72
CA LEU A 36 11.21 18.44 -13.18
C LEU A 36 12.37 19.13 -12.45
N ASP A 37 12.55 18.83 -11.16
CA ASP A 37 13.62 19.38 -10.31
C ASP A 37 14.98 18.65 -10.49
N GLY A 38 15.05 17.63 -11.34
CA GLY A 38 16.25 16.79 -11.47
C GLY A 38 16.56 15.94 -10.23
N ASP A 39 15.61 15.77 -9.31
CA ASP A 39 15.74 14.91 -8.14
C ASP A 39 15.58 13.44 -8.53
N THR A 40 16.66 12.67 -8.35
CA THR A 40 16.74 11.25 -8.70
C THR A 40 16.18 10.32 -7.62
N ARG A 41 15.55 10.86 -6.57
CA ARG A 41 14.89 10.06 -5.54
C ARG A 41 13.56 9.48 -6.02
N TRP A 42 13.27 8.28 -5.53
CA TRP A 42 12.04 7.55 -5.85
C TRP A 42 10.89 7.93 -4.91
N VAL A 43 9.68 7.84 -5.44
CA VAL A 43 8.44 7.98 -4.68
C VAL A 43 7.83 6.61 -4.46
N PHE A 44 7.42 6.36 -3.22
CA PHE A 44 6.71 5.14 -2.83
C PHE A 44 5.28 5.51 -2.40
N CYS A 45 4.33 4.68 -2.78
CA CYS A 45 2.93 4.80 -2.37
C CYS A 45 2.45 3.43 -1.90
N LEU A 46 1.81 3.39 -0.73
CA LEU A 46 1.07 2.23 -0.23
C LEU A 46 -0.42 2.51 -0.40
N THR A 47 -1.15 1.53 -0.94
CA THR A 47 -2.59 1.60 -1.14
C THR A 47 -3.22 0.25 -0.76
N GLY A 48 -4.48 0.26 -0.32
CA GLY A 48 -5.21 -0.98 -0.06
C GLY A 48 -5.82 -1.57 -1.34
N ASP A 49 -6.12 -2.86 -1.37
CA ASP A 49 -6.88 -3.45 -2.46
C ASP A 49 -8.35 -2.95 -2.50
N GLY A 50 -9.01 -2.81 -1.34
CA GLY A 50 -10.32 -2.15 -1.24
C GLY A 50 -10.31 -0.70 -1.74
N GLU A 51 -9.20 0.03 -1.49
CA GLU A 51 -9.01 1.40 -2.02
C GLU A 51 -8.99 1.44 -3.56
N LEU A 52 -8.57 0.36 -4.23
CA LEU A 52 -8.59 0.29 -5.70
C LEU A 52 -10.00 0.18 -6.28
N GLN A 53 -11.05 0.06 -5.46
CA GLN A 53 -12.43 0.18 -5.93
C GLN A 53 -12.80 1.63 -6.27
N GLU A 54 -12.06 2.62 -5.77
CA GLU A 54 -12.23 4.02 -6.13
C GLU A 54 -11.90 4.27 -7.60
N GLY A 55 -12.82 4.89 -8.32
CA GLY A 55 -12.65 5.22 -9.75
C GLY A 55 -11.39 6.04 -10.01
N GLN A 56 -11.09 6.98 -9.10
CA GLN A 56 -9.94 7.87 -9.21
C GLN A 56 -8.59 7.12 -9.17
N CYS A 57 -8.50 5.96 -8.51
CA CYS A 57 -7.30 5.12 -8.57
C CYS A 57 -6.97 4.77 -10.03
N TRP A 58 -7.97 4.36 -10.81
CA TRP A 58 -7.78 3.94 -12.20
C TRP A 58 -7.42 5.11 -13.13
N GLU A 59 -7.97 6.30 -12.89
CA GLU A 59 -7.56 7.52 -13.58
C GLU A 59 -6.07 7.82 -13.35
N ALA A 60 -5.62 7.73 -12.09
CA ALA A 60 -4.24 7.96 -11.69
C ALA A 60 -3.29 6.90 -12.30
N ILE A 61 -3.68 5.63 -12.25
CA ILE A 61 -2.95 4.49 -12.81
C ILE A 61 -2.76 4.66 -14.33
N LEU A 62 -3.82 5.05 -15.05
CA LEU A 62 -3.78 5.34 -16.49
C LEU A 62 -2.82 6.50 -16.78
N PHE A 63 -2.95 7.60 -16.03
CA PHE A 63 -2.15 8.80 -16.20
C PHE A 63 -0.65 8.54 -16.00
N ALA A 64 -0.27 7.81 -14.95
CA ALA A 64 1.13 7.50 -14.64
C ALA A 64 1.83 6.72 -15.76
N ALA A 65 1.12 5.76 -16.36
CA ALA A 65 1.65 4.99 -17.48
C ALA A 65 1.80 5.85 -18.73
N HIS A 66 0.79 6.67 -19.06
CA HIS A 66 0.85 7.59 -20.20
C HIS A 66 2.06 8.55 -20.10
N HIS A 67 2.30 9.11 -18.91
CA HIS A 67 3.38 10.06 -18.66
C HIS A 67 4.72 9.40 -18.27
N LYS A 68 4.80 8.07 -18.36
CA LYS A 68 6.01 7.27 -18.07
C LYS A 68 6.64 7.66 -16.72
N VAL A 69 5.83 7.69 -15.66
CA VAL A 69 6.25 8.09 -14.31
C VAL A 69 7.06 6.95 -13.69
N ASP A 70 8.28 6.77 -14.16
CA ASP A 70 9.13 5.60 -13.90
C ASP A 70 9.99 5.71 -12.64
N ASN A 71 9.89 6.82 -11.91
CA ASN A 71 10.45 7.03 -10.58
C ASN A 71 9.43 6.76 -9.45
N LEU A 72 8.34 6.05 -9.75
CA LEU A 72 7.25 5.68 -8.84
C LEU A 72 7.19 4.15 -8.63
N VAL A 73 7.06 3.75 -7.36
CA VAL A 73 6.68 2.39 -6.97
C VAL A 73 5.39 2.45 -6.14
N VAL A 74 4.32 1.84 -6.65
CA VAL A 74 3.09 1.61 -5.89
C VAL A 74 3.13 0.21 -5.29
N THR A 75 2.76 0.05 -4.02
CA THR A 75 2.55 -1.25 -3.38
C THR A 75 1.08 -1.33 -2.99
N VAL A 76 0.40 -2.37 -3.48
CA VAL A 76 -0.97 -2.70 -3.08
C VAL A 76 -0.88 -3.70 -1.95
N ASP A 77 -1.42 -3.36 -0.79
CA ASP A 77 -1.71 -4.31 0.28
C ASP A 77 -2.90 -5.16 -0.14
N TRP A 78 -2.60 -6.35 -0.66
CA TRP A 78 -3.58 -7.27 -1.24
C TRP A 78 -3.97 -8.34 -0.22
N ASN A 79 -4.76 -7.93 0.77
CA ASN A 79 -5.20 -8.79 1.87
C ASN A 79 -6.59 -9.41 1.66
N GLY A 80 -7.33 -8.97 0.65
CA GLY A 80 -8.64 -9.50 0.28
C GLY A 80 -9.79 -9.05 1.18
N GLN A 81 -9.58 -8.14 2.12
CA GLN A 81 -10.55 -7.73 3.13
C GLN A 81 -10.83 -6.22 3.07
N GLN A 82 -12.07 -5.84 3.36
CA GLN A 82 -12.51 -4.46 3.57
C GLN A 82 -13.58 -4.40 4.67
N ILE A 83 -14.08 -3.20 4.98
CA ILE A 83 -14.93 -2.95 6.16
C ILE A 83 -16.10 -3.94 6.27
N ASP A 84 -16.84 -4.14 5.18
CA ASP A 84 -18.07 -4.94 5.16
C ASP A 84 -17.85 -6.42 4.78
N GLY A 85 -16.60 -6.88 4.63
CA GLY A 85 -16.28 -8.28 4.35
C GLY A 85 -15.14 -8.46 3.36
N ALA A 86 -15.06 -9.67 2.80
CA ALA A 86 -14.09 -9.97 1.75
C ALA A 86 -14.39 -9.16 0.48
N ASN A 87 -13.34 -8.79 -0.26
CA ASN A 87 -13.48 -8.05 -1.50
C ASN A 87 -14.38 -8.80 -2.50
N ASP A 88 -14.27 -10.13 -2.60
CA ASP A 88 -15.07 -10.93 -3.53
C ASP A 88 -16.57 -10.95 -3.21
N ASP A 89 -16.97 -10.74 -1.96
CA ASP A 89 -18.37 -10.70 -1.54
C ASP A 89 -18.99 -9.29 -1.70
N VAL A 90 -18.17 -8.24 -1.59
CA VAL A 90 -18.62 -6.85 -1.65
C VAL A 90 -18.45 -6.28 -3.06
N ILE A 91 -17.21 -6.14 -3.55
CA ILE A 91 -16.88 -5.73 -4.93
C ILE A 91 -15.55 -6.39 -5.35
N SER A 92 -15.64 -7.45 -6.14
CA SER A 92 -14.44 -8.18 -6.59
C SER A 92 -13.57 -7.33 -7.53
N LEU A 93 -12.26 -7.32 -7.29
CA LEU A 93 -11.26 -6.73 -8.18
C LEU A 93 -10.93 -7.64 -9.38
N GLY A 94 -11.36 -8.91 -9.35
CA GLY A 94 -11.03 -9.90 -10.37
C GLY A 94 -9.52 -10.07 -10.55
N ASN A 95 -9.06 -10.19 -11.79
CA ASN A 95 -7.64 -10.38 -12.10
C ASN A 95 -6.86 -9.06 -12.00
N LEU A 96 -6.45 -8.72 -10.78
CA LEU A 96 -5.70 -7.50 -10.49
C LEU A 96 -4.37 -7.41 -11.28
N PRO A 97 -3.52 -8.45 -11.39
CA PRO A 97 -2.33 -8.40 -12.24
C PRO A 97 -2.64 -8.08 -13.70
N ALA A 98 -3.72 -8.63 -14.27
CA ALA A 98 -4.10 -8.36 -15.65
C ALA A 98 -4.57 -6.91 -15.83
N LYS A 99 -5.34 -6.35 -14.89
CA LYS A 99 -5.74 -4.93 -14.92
C LYS A 99 -4.50 -4.03 -14.96
N TRP A 100 -3.58 -4.16 -14.01
CA TRP A 100 -2.36 -3.34 -13.98
C TRP A 100 -1.49 -3.49 -15.23
N LYS A 101 -1.35 -4.72 -15.76
CA LYS A 101 -0.66 -4.97 -17.03
C LYS A 101 -1.34 -4.25 -18.20
N ALA A 102 -2.67 -4.27 -18.26
CA ALA A 102 -3.44 -3.59 -19.30
C ALA A 102 -3.26 -2.06 -19.27
N PHE A 103 -3.07 -1.47 -18.09
CA PHE A 103 -2.72 -0.06 -17.94
C PHE A 103 -1.23 0.25 -18.24
N GLY A 104 -0.40 -0.74 -18.59
CA GLY A 104 0.98 -0.52 -19.02
C GLY A 104 2.04 -0.49 -17.91
N TRP A 105 1.71 -0.96 -16.71
CA TRP A 105 2.62 -1.01 -15.57
C TRP A 105 3.55 -2.24 -15.58
N ASP A 106 4.73 -2.12 -14.96
CA ASP A 106 5.55 -3.28 -14.63
C ASP A 106 5.02 -3.91 -13.32
N VAL A 107 4.52 -5.13 -13.41
CA VAL A 107 3.83 -5.81 -12.31
C VAL A 107 4.74 -6.84 -11.64
N LEU A 108 4.92 -6.67 -10.34
CA LEU A 108 5.56 -7.61 -9.44
C LEU A 108 4.50 -8.20 -8.51
N ILE A 109 4.57 -9.50 -8.23
CA ILE A 109 3.70 -10.15 -7.25
C ILE A 109 4.61 -10.66 -6.12
N LEU A 110 4.27 -10.29 -4.89
CA LEU A 110 4.90 -10.79 -3.67
C LEU A 110 3.87 -11.66 -2.95
N GLU A 111 4.10 -12.97 -2.95
CA GLU A 111 3.22 -13.95 -2.28
C GLU A 111 3.38 -13.92 -0.75
N GLU A 112 4.57 -13.59 -0.25
CA GLU A 112 4.91 -13.61 1.18
C GLU A 112 5.01 -12.18 1.75
N GLY A 113 3.94 -11.39 1.68
CA GLY A 113 3.96 -9.98 2.09
C GLY A 113 4.10 -9.74 3.59
N ASN A 114 3.82 -10.75 4.43
CA ASN A 114 4.07 -10.68 5.87
C ASN A 114 5.49 -11.13 6.27
N ASN A 115 6.38 -11.40 5.31
CA ASN A 115 7.79 -11.71 5.56
C ASN A 115 8.68 -10.51 5.22
N LEU A 116 9.25 -9.86 6.24
CA LEU A 116 10.04 -8.64 6.09
C LEU A 116 11.25 -8.80 5.15
N GLU A 117 11.94 -9.94 5.20
CA GLU A 117 13.09 -10.19 4.30
C GLU A 117 12.65 -10.22 2.84
N LYS A 118 11.49 -10.83 2.57
CA LYS A 118 10.90 -10.92 1.22
C LYS A 118 10.41 -9.55 0.75
N VAL A 119 9.80 -8.76 1.64
CA VAL A 119 9.39 -7.37 1.37
C VAL A 119 10.60 -6.51 1.00
N ILE A 120 11.68 -6.56 1.80
CA ILE A 120 12.91 -5.82 1.51
C ILE A 120 13.51 -6.25 0.16
N ALA A 121 13.57 -7.55 -0.12
CA ALA A 121 14.07 -8.07 -1.38
C ALA A 121 13.21 -7.61 -2.57
N MET A 122 11.88 -7.58 -2.40
CA MET A 122 10.93 -7.13 -3.42
C MET A 122 11.06 -5.62 -3.69
N LEU A 123 11.14 -4.79 -2.65
CA LEU A 123 11.35 -3.35 -2.79
C LEU A 123 12.67 -3.05 -3.52
N ARG A 124 13.76 -3.76 -3.19
CA ARG A 124 15.03 -3.65 -3.91
C ARG A 124 14.87 -4.05 -5.39
N ARG A 125 14.10 -5.10 -5.69
CA ARG A 125 13.81 -5.54 -7.05
C ARG A 125 12.98 -4.51 -7.82
N ALA A 126 11.97 -3.91 -7.20
CA ALA A 126 11.16 -2.85 -7.80
C ALA A 126 12.00 -1.62 -8.14
N LYS A 127 12.86 -1.16 -7.21
CA LYS A 127 13.79 -0.04 -7.47
C LYS A 127 14.71 -0.28 -8.68
N ARG A 128 15.13 -1.53 -8.94
CA ARG A 128 15.93 -1.87 -10.14
C ARG A 128 15.13 -1.88 -11.45
N ARG A 129 13.80 -1.84 -11.38
CA ARG A 129 12.88 -1.78 -12.51
C ARG A 129 12.43 -0.34 -12.85
N CYS A 130 12.53 0.58 -11.88
CA CYS A 130 12.36 2.02 -12.08
C CYS A 130 13.37 2.60 -13.09
N GLY A 131 13.06 3.80 -13.60
CA GLY A 131 13.89 4.54 -14.56
C GLY A 131 13.94 3.95 -15.97
N LYS A 132 12.94 3.12 -16.34
CA LYS A 132 12.86 2.40 -17.61
C LYS A 132 11.62 2.77 -18.43
N GLY A 133 11.09 3.97 -18.21
CA GLY A 133 9.92 4.50 -18.91
C GLY A 133 8.59 3.83 -18.54
N LYS A 134 8.54 3.06 -17.43
CA LYS A 134 7.32 2.45 -16.89
C LYS A 134 7.25 2.60 -15.37
N PRO A 135 6.09 2.96 -14.80
CA PRO A 135 5.86 2.86 -13.37
C PRO A 135 5.80 1.38 -12.92
N VAL A 136 6.13 1.11 -11.66
CA VAL A 136 6.18 -0.25 -11.08
C VAL A 136 5.10 -0.40 -10.02
N VAL A 137 4.38 -1.52 -10.07
CA VAL A 137 3.46 -1.94 -8.99
C VAL A 137 3.94 -3.24 -8.37
N ILE A 138 3.88 -3.31 -7.04
CA ILE A 138 4.00 -4.53 -6.26
C ILE A 138 2.60 -4.89 -5.77
N LEU A 139 2.09 -6.03 -6.20
CA LEU A 139 0.90 -6.65 -5.64
C LEU A 139 1.35 -7.56 -4.50
N MET A 140 1.22 -7.07 -3.27
CA MET A 140 1.77 -7.70 -2.08
C MET A 140 0.65 -8.42 -1.33
N LYS A 141 0.64 -9.75 -1.41
CA LYS A 141 -0.33 -10.56 -0.68
C LYS A 141 0.02 -10.60 0.80
N THR A 142 -0.95 -10.28 1.63
CA THR A 142 -0.82 -10.15 3.08
C THR A 142 -2.05 -10.72 3.76
N GLU A 143 -1.95 -10.94 5.06
CA GLU A 143 -3.11 -11.23 5.91
C GLU A 143 -3.44 -10.03 6.78
N MET A 144 -4.69 -9.58 6.75
CA MET A 144 -5.18 -8.57 7.69
C MET A 144 -5.07 -9.11 9.12
N GLY A 145 -4.56 -8.31 10.05
CA GLY A 145 -4.36 -8.71 11.45
C GLY A 145 -3.20 -9.68 11.68
N TYR A 146 -2.27 -9.81 10.72
CA TYR A 146 -1.16 -10.77 10.81
C TYR A 146 -0.38 -10.72 12.13
N GLY A 147 -0.10 -11.90 12.70
CA GLY A 147 0.65 -12.07 13.94
C GLY A 147 -0.23 -12.25 15.18
N VAL A 148 -1.55 -12.07 15.06
CA VAL A 148 -2.50 -12.23 16.17
C VAL A 148 -3.65 -13.15 15.74
N ASP A 149 -3.73 -14.33 16.35
CA ASP A 149 -4.66 -15.42 15.99
C ASP A 149 -6.14 -15.01 15.86
N PHE A 150 -6.65 -14.20 16.80
CA PHE A 150 -8.05 -13.77 16.80
C PHE A 150 -8.31 -12.54 15.92
N MET A 151 -7.26 -11.92 15.37
CA MET A 151 -7.38 -10.80 14.42
C MET A 151 -7.15 -11.24 12.97
N GLN A 152 -6.38 -12.30 12.76
CA GLN A 152 -6.06 -12.82 11.44
C GLN A 152 -7.28 -13.30 10.66
N GLY A 153 -7.29 -13.02 9.36
CA GLY A 153 -8.27 -13.59 8.42
C GLY A 153 -9.70 -13.05 8.57
N THR A 154 -9.90 -11.94 9.29
CA THR A 154 -11.22 -11.34 9.47
C THR A 154 -11.20 -9.82 9.33
N HIS A 155 -12.21 -9.26 8.67
CA HIS A 155 -12.44 -7.82 8.59
C HIS A 155 -12.90 -7.18 9.91
N ALA A 156 -13.31 -7.98 10.90
CA ALA A 156 -13.90 -7.50 12.16
C ALA A 156 -12.98 -6.54 12.96
N TRP A 157 -11.67 -6.57 12.68
CA TRP A 157 -10.66 -5.75 13.33
C TRP A 157 -10.17 -4.56 12.49
N HIS A 158 -10.76 -4.32 11.32
CA HIS A 158 -10.35 -3.23 10.42
C HIS A 158 -10.34 -1.85 11.10
N GLY A 159 -11.36 -1.56 11.92
CA GLY A 159 -11.52 -0.26 12.59
C GLY A 159 -11.85 -0.37 14.08
N LYS A 160 -11.64 -1.54 14.70
CA LYS A 160 -12.02 -1.82 16.08
C LYS A 160 -10.79 -1.88 16.99
N ALA A 161 -10.82 -1.12 18.08
CA ALA A 161 -9.79 -1.20 19.11
C ALA A 161 -9.97 -2.46 19.99
N PRO A 162 -8.88 -3.19 20.34
CA PRO A 162 -8.95 -4.26 21.33
C PRO A 162 -9.22 -3.72 22.73
N ASN A 163 -9.91 -4.49 23.56
CA ASN A 163 -9.97 -4.23 25.00
C ASN A 163 -8.65 -4.65 25.70
N GLU A 164 -8.53 -4.39 27.00
CA GLU A 164 -7.30 -4.66 27.76
C GLU A 164 -6.88 -6.15 27.74
N GLU A 165 -7.84 -7.07 27.86
CA GLU A 165 -7.57 -8.50 27.81
C GLU A 165 -7.09 -8.95 26.41
N GLN A 166 -7.74 -8.44 25.36
CA GLN A 166 -7.38 -8.70 23.97
C GLN A 166 -6.01 -8.11 23.63
N PHE A 167 -5.71 -6.92 24.14
CA PHE A 167 -4.40 -6.30 23.99
C PHE A 167 -3.30 -7.18 24.61
N ALA A 168 -3.46 -7.61 25.86
CA ALA A 168 -2.48 -8.47 26.52
C ALA A 168 -2.27 -9.80 25.75
N LYS A 169 -3.35 -10.40 25.24
CA LYS A 169 -3.30 -11.61 24.41
C LYS A 169 -2.61 -11.39 23.07
N ALA A 170 -2.82 -10.25 22.42
CA ALA A 170 -2.17 -9.90 21.16
C ALA A 170 -0.66 -9.67 21.36
N MET A 171 -0.28 -8.90 22.38
CA MET A 171 1.12 -8.61 22.67
C MET A 171 1.93 -9.86 23.03
N ALA A 172 1.32 -10.86 23.68
CA ALA A 172 1.97 -12.14 23.95
C ALA A 172 2.31 -12.97 22.68
N GLN A 173 1.70 -12.63 21.54
CA GLN A 173 1.94 -13.32 20.25
C GLN A 173 2.94 -12.59 19.36
N LEU A 174 3.16 -11.29 19.60
CA LEU A 174 4.03 -10.46 18.79
C LEU A 174 5.45 -10.46 19.38
N PRO A 175 6.49 -10.83 18.61
CA PRO A 175 7.86 -10.72 19.08
C PRO A 175 8.27 -9.24 19.16
N GLU A 176 8.97 -8.88 20.22
CA GLU A 176 9.61 -7.56 20.35
C GLU A 176 10.57 -7.35 19.16
N THR A 177 10.51 -6.16 18.55
CA THR A 177 11.37 -5.85 17.41
C THR A 177 12.68 -5.23 17.87
N SER A 178 13.69 -5.26 16.99
CA SER A 178 14.99 -4.62 17.26
C SER A 178 14.92 -3.09 17.43
N LEU A 179 13.77 -2.48 17.20
CA LEU A 179 13.53 -1.05 17.40
C LEU A 179 13.10 -0.71 18.84
N GLY A 180 12.90 -1.70 19.72
CA GLY A 180 12.53 -1.50 21.13
C GLY A 180 11.14 -0.90 21.32
N ASP A 181 10.30 -1.03 20.29
CA ASP A 181 8.89 -0.66 20.26
C ASP A 181 8.04 -1.82 20.77
N TYR A 182 7.79 -1.74 22.10
CA TYR A 182 6.96 -2.59 22.98
C TYR A 182 7.54 -3.93 23.41
#